data_AF-A0A1A2CWN9-F1
#
_entry.id   AF-A0A1A2CWN9-F1
#
_cell.length_a   1.000
_cell.length_b   1.000
_cell.length_c   1.000
_cell.angle_alpha   90.00
_cell.angle_beta   90.00
_cell.angle_gamma   90.00
#
_symmetry.space_group_name_H-M   'P 1'
#
loop_
_entity.id
_entity.type
_entity.pdbx_description
1 polymer ?
#
loop_
_entity_poly.entity_id
_entity_poly.type
_entity_poly.pdbx_seq_one_letter_code
_entity_poly.pdbx_strand_id
1 'polypeptide(L)' 'MSAPVQQYYDRKGVVRLAHERGLNHITENSVNAAAYHGDRPLKRTKIHGRIYYTLKDIEAWLAGEAL' A
#
# COMPACT_ATOMS: atom_id res chain seq x y z
N MET A 1 4.16 -1.15 -26.75
CA MET A 1 4.35 -0.80 -25.32
C MET A 1 3.33 -1.58 -24.53
N SER A 2 3.74 -2.60 -23.80
CA SER A 2 2.86 -3.32 -22.87
C SER A 2 2.56 -2.38 -21.72
N ALA A 3 1.29 -2.04 -21.49
CA ALA A 3 0.91 -1.29 -20.29
C ALA A 3 1.46 -2.03 -19.06
N PRO A 4 2.07 -1.33 -18.08
CA PRO A 4 2.52 -1.99 -16.87
C PRO A 4 1.32 -2.72 -16.27
N VAL A 5 1.46 -4.04 -16.09
CA VAL A 5 0.44 -4.85 -15.42
C VAL A 5 0.29 -4.25 -14.02
N GLN A 6 -0.83 -3.58 -13.77
CA GLN A 6 -1.11 -2.96 -12.48
C GLN A 6 -1.14 -4.08 -11.43
N GLN A 7 -0.07 -4.17 -10.64
CA GLN A 7 0.01 -5.15 -9.56
C GLN A 7 -0.79 -4.63 -8.36
N TYR A 8 -1.64 -5.49 -7.84
CA TYR A 8 -2.51 -5.24 -6.70
C TYR A 8 -2.03 -6.06 -5.52
N TYR A 9 -1.80 -5.39 -4.40
CA TYR A 9 -1.34 -6.00 -3.15
C TYR A 9 -2.45 -6.00 -2.13
N ASP A 10 -2.57 -7.09 -1.38
CA ASP A 10 -3.31 -7.06 -0.12
C ASP A 10 -2.44 -6.49 1.00
N ARG A 11 -2.99 -6.39 2.22
CA ARG A 11 -2.27 -5.84 3.37
C ARG A 11 -0.97 -6.59 3.67
N LYS A 12 -0.94 -7.91 3.49
CA LYS A 12 0.26 -8.73 3.72
C LYS A 12 1.33 -8.45 2.67
N GLY A 13 0.91 -8.28 1.42
CA GLY A 13 1.78 -7.85 0.32
C GLY A 13 2.42 -6.49 0.59
N VAL A 14 1.66 -5.53 1.12
CA VAL A 14 2.21 -4.22 1.50
C VAL A 14 3.27 -4.34 2.60
N VAL A 15 3.00 -5.11 3.65
CA VAL A 15 3.97 -5.32 4.76
C VAL A 15 5.24 -5.99 4.24
N ARG A 16 5.10 -7.03 3.41
CA ARG A 16 6.24 -7.72 2.81
C ARG A 16 7.09 -6.77 1.97
N LEU A 17 6.48 -5.96 1.12
CA LEU A 17 7.19 -4.95 0.32
C LEU A 17 7.93 -3.93 1.20
N ALA A 18 7.30 -3.48 2.29
CA ALA A 18 7.94 -2.56 3.23
C ALA A 18 9.17 -3.21 3.88
N HIS A 19 9.07 -4.48 4.30
CA HIS A 19 10.18 -5.22 4.91
C HIS A 19 11.32 -5.50 3.92
N GLU A 20 10.99 -5.83 2.67
CA GLU A 20 11.98 -5.97 1.58
C GLU A 20 12.76 -4.67 1.33
N ARG A 21 12.19 -3.51 1.70
CA ARG A 21 12.85 -2.18 1.67
C ARG A 21 13.53 -1.79 2.98
N GLY A 22 13.60 -2.69 3.96
CA GLY A 22 14.20 -2.44 5.27
C GLY A 22 13.29 -1.72 6.27
N LEU A 23 12.02 -1.47 5.93
CA LEU A 23 11.04 -0.81 6.79
C LEU A 23 10.34 -1.83 7.69
N ASN A 24 11.10 -2.52 8.53
CA ASN A 24 10.64 -3.63 9.38
C ASN A 24 9.60 -3.22 10.45
N HIS A 25 9.48 -1.92 10.73
CA HIS A 25 8.50 -1.39 11.68
C HIS A 25 7.08 -1.29 11.09
N ILE A 26 6.93 -1.42 9.77
CA ILE A 26 5.63 -1.42 9.11
C ILE A 26 4.93 -2.76 9.37
N THR A 27 3.69 -2.69 9.87
CA THR A 27 2.86 -3.86 10.18
C THR A 27 1.51 -3.75 9.46
N GLU A 28 0.71 -4.82 9.49
CA GLU A 28 -0.67 -4.75 8.97
C GLU A 28 -1.49 -3.67 9.68
N ASN A 29 -1.18 -3.36 10.94
CA ASN A 29 -1.80 -2.28 11.68
C ASN A 29 -1.39 -0.90 11.13
N SER A 30 -0.12 -0.71 10.77
CA SER A 30 0.36 0.51 10.11
C SER A 30 -0.35 0.73 8.78
N VAL A 31 -0.54 -0.34 8.00
CA VAL A 31 -1.28 -0.31 6.73
C VAL A 31 -2.76 0.04 6.96
N ASN A 32 -3.42 -0.55 7.96
CA ASN A 32 -4.80 -0.20 8.30
C ASN A 32 -4.92 1.26 8.76
N ALA A 33 -4.01 1.72 9.63
CA ALA A 33 -3.97 3.12 10.07
C ALA A 33 -3.87 4.06 8.87
N ALA A 34 -2.88 3.82 7.99
CA ALA A 34 -2.65 4.63 6.79
C ALA A 34 -3.80 4.58 5.77
N ALA A 35 -4.59 3.51 5.73
CA ALA A 35 -5.66 3.33 4.75
C ALA A 35 -7.05 3.80 5.22
N TYR A 36 -7.30 3.80 6.53
CA TYR A 36 -8.63 4.04 7.10
C TYR A 36 -8.71 5.24 8.06
N HIS A 37 -7.59 5.64 8.67
CA HIS A 37 -7.55 6.61 9.76
C HIS A 37 -6.77 7.88 9.39
N GLY A 38 -7.08 9.00 10.05
CA GLY A 38 -6.41 10.29 9.84
C GLY A 38 -6.48 10.79 8.41
N ASP A 39 -5.34 11.26 7.90
CA ASP A 39 -5.17 11.81 6.55
C ASP A 39 -5.25 10.77 5.44
N ARG A 40 -5.27 9.47 5.80
CA ARG A 40 -5.36 8.32 4.90
C ARG A 40 -4.35 8.36 3.74
N PRO A 41 -3.04 8.47 4.03
CA PRO A 41 -2.01 8.60 3.01
C PRO A 41 -1.88 7.37 2.09
N LEU A 42 -2.46 6.23 2.47
CA LEU A 42 -2.47 5.02 1.64
C LEU A 42 -3.82 4.83 0.94
N LYS A 43 -3.82 5.03 -0.38
CA LYS A 43 -5.02 4.91 -1.21
C LYS A 43 -5.50 3.47 -1.31
N ARG A 44 -6.80 3.25 -1.04
CA ARG A 44 -7.48 1.96 -1.17
C ARG A 44 -8.11 1.80 -2.55
N THR A 45 -7.87 0.65 -3.18
CA THR A 45 -8.54 0.25 -4.42
C THR A 45 -9.48 -0.93 -4.15
N LYS A 46 -10.77 -0.76 -4.43
CA LYS A 46 -11.77 -1.82 -4.23
C LYS A 46 -11.98 -2.60 -5.51
N ILE A 47 -11.74 -3.91 -5.48
CA ILE A 47 -11.94 -4.83 -6.62
C ILE A 47 -12.77 -6.01 -6.12
N HIS A 48 -13.94 -6.24 -6.74
CA HIS A 48 -14.86 -7.33 -6.39
C HIS A 48 -15.12 -7.46 -4.87
N GLY A 49 -15.30 -6.32 -4.18
CA GLY A 49 -15.57 -6.31 -2.74
C GLY A 49 -14.35 -6.43 -1.82
N ARG A 50 -13.16 -6.69 -2.36
CA ARG A 50 -11.90 -6.76 -1.61
C ARG A 50 -11.08 -5.48 -1.78
N ILE A 51 -10.30 -5.15 -0.77
CA ILE A 51 -9.42 -3.98 -0.77
C ILE A 51 -8.01 -4.40 -1.16
N TYR A 52 -7.46 -3.67 -2.13
CA TYR A 52 -6.13 -3.82 -2.65
C TYR A 52 -5.42 -2.45 -2.68
N TYR A 53 -4.11 -2.49 -2.80
CA TYR A 53 -3.23 -1.34 -2.89
C TYR A 53 -2.38 -1.45 -4.15
N THR A 54 -2.20 -0.35 -4.86
CA THR A 54 -1.33 -0.36 -6.04
C THR A 54 0.12 -0.16 -5.61
N LEU A 55 1.07 -0.67 -6.38
CA LEU A 55 2.50 -0.44 -6.09
C LEU A 55 2.80 1.06 -5.94
N LYS A 56 2.29 1.88 -6.85
CA LYS A 56 2.49 3.34 -6.84
C LYS A 56 2.01 3.98 -5.53
N ASP A 57 0.82 3.62 -5.07
CA ASP A 57 0.26 4.21 -3.84
C ASP A 57 1.03 3.75 -2.60
N ILE A 58 1.50 2.49 -2.59
CA ILE A 58 2.38 1.96 -1.54
C ILE A 58 3.70 2.73 -1.52
N GLU A 59 4.33 2.92 -2.69
CA GLU A 59 5.60 3.61 -2.81
C GLU A 59 5.53 5.07 -2.35
N ALA A 60 4.52 5.81 -2.79
CA ALA A 60 4.29 7.19 -2.36
C ALA A 60 4.14 7.26 -0.83
N TRP A 61 3.30 6.39 -0.27
CA TRP A 61 3.12 6.31 1.18
C TRP A 61 4.43 5.99 1.92
N LEU A 62 5.20 4.99 1.47
CA LEU A 62 6.46 4.59 2.09
C LEU A 62 7.56 5.66 1.94
N ALA A 63 7.52 6.46 0.87
CA ALA A 63 8.42 7.59 0.66
C ALA A 63 8.08 8.81 1.54
N GLY A 64 6.95 8.77 2.25
CA GLY A 64 6.43 9.94 2.99
C GLY A 64 5.84 11.01 2.07
N GLU A 65 5.66 10.69 0.79
CA GLU A 65 4.90 11.51 -0.15
C GLU A 65 3.42 11.30 0.15
N ALA A 66 2.85 12.15 0.99
CA ALA A 66 1.40 12.16 1.19
C ALA A 66 0.70 12.40 -0.16
N LEU A 67 -0.15 11.45 -0.56
CA LEU A 67 -0.98 11.51 -1.77
C LEU A 67 -2.20 12.41 -1.62
#